data_AF-A0A8H6B8R9-F1
#
_entry.id   AF-A0A8H6B8R9-F1
#
_cell.length_a   1.000
_cell.length_b   1.000
_cell.length_c   1.000
_cell.angle_alpha   90.00
_cell.angle_beta   90.00
_cell.angle_gamma   90.00
#
_symmetry.space_group_name_H-M   'P 1'
#
loop_
_entity.id
_entity.type
_entity.pdbx_description
1 polymer ?
#
loop_
_entity_poly.entity_id
_entity_poly.type
_entity_poly.pdbx_seq_one_letter_code
_entity_poly.pdbx_strand_id
1 'polypeptide(L)'
;MSFLRRFTDAITLEESDGMKNKDLVPIPIDRRKWGFPAYLWYWGITSLCAVTWSAGSSLLSLGLNGNYAMGIVVIANAIISIAAALNGYYASRYHIGFSVYQRVIFGIRGSCIGVLIRAILSVVWFASQAWLGDFASTLFCLRGANHI
;
A
#
# COMPACT_ATOMS: atom_id res chain seq x y z
N MET A 1 -23.66 -28.42 3.08
CA MET A 1 -22.97 -28.25 1.78
C MET A 1 -23.54 -27.15 0.87
N SER A 2 -24.72 -26.56 1.14
CA SER A 2 -25.31 -25.51 0.29
C SER A 2 -24.74 -24.10 0.51
N PHE A 3 -24.31 -23.76 1.73
CA PHE A 3 -23.74 -22.44 2.03
C PHE A 3 -22.38 -22.23 1.39
N LEU A 4 -21.50 -23.23 1.47
CA LEU A 4 -20.19 -23.19 0.81
C LEU A 4 -20.33 -23.14 -0.71
N ARG A 5 -21.29 -23.87 -1.30
CA ARG A 5 -21.59 -23.74 -2.73
C ARG A 5 -22.10 -22.35 -3.10
N ARG A 6 -23.03 -21.76 -2.34
CA ARG A 6 -23.48 -20.38 -2.56
C ARG A 6 -22.35 -19.36 -2.43
N PHE A 7 -21.44 -19.56 -1.49
CA PHE A 7 -20.26 -18.71 -1.35
C PHE A 7 -19.31 -18.88 -2.55
N THR A 8 -19.07 -20.11 -2.99
CA THR A 8 -18.28 -20.38 -4.18
C THR A 8 -18.91 -19.77 -5.42
N ASP A 9 -20.22 -19.96 -5.62
CA ASP A 9 -20.99 -19.43 -6.75
C ASP A 9 -21.02 -17.89 -6.75
N ALA A 10 -21.00 -17.25 -5.58
CA ALA A 10 -20.89 -15.80 -5.45
C ALA A 10 -19.48 -15.27 -5.77
N ILE A 11 -18.45 -16.11 -5.69
CA ILE A 11 -17.05 -15.75 -5.96
C ILE A 11 -16.65 -16.09 -7.40
N THR A 12 -17.23 -17.13 -8.00
CA THR A 12 -17.00 -17.49 -9.41
C THR A 12 -17.77 -16.58 -10.35
N LEU A 13 -17.06 -15.64 -10.96
CA LEU A 13 -17.55 -14.82 -12.06
C LEU A 13 -17.78 -15.71 -13.30
N GLU A 14 -18.87 -15.48 -14.03
CA GLU A 14 -19.36 -16.27 -15.18
C GLU A 14 -18.33 -16.52 -16.30
N GLU A 15 -17.23 -15.76 -16.32
CA GLU A 15 -16.16 -15.78 -17.32
C GLU A 15 -14.78 -16.06 -16.68
N SER A 16 -14.73 -17.05 -15.79
CA SER A 16 -13.52 -17.46 -15.07
C SER A 16 -13.05 -18.83 -15.55
N ASP A 17 -12.32 -18.88 -16.67
CA ASP A 17 -11.44 -20.02 -16.93
C ASP A 17 -10.32 -19.95 -15.86
N GLY A 18 -9.98 -21.02 -15.14
CA GLY A 18 -9.32 -20.98 -13.82
C GLY A 18 -8.00 -20.19 -13.66
N MET A 19 -7.49 -19.55 -14.72
CA MET A 19 -6.34 -18.65 -14.74
C MET A 19 -6.63 -17.21 -15.26
N LYS A 20 -7.78 -16.97 -15.92
CA LYS A 20 -8.20 -15.67 -16.45
C LYS A 20 -9.45 -15.19 -15.71
N ASN A 21 -9.32 -14.03 -15.07
CA ASN A 21 -10.44 -13.27 -14.53
C ASN A 21 -10.48 -11.91 -15.22
N LYS A 22 -11.67 -11.30 -15.32
CA LYS A 22 -11.89 -9.94 -15.80
C LYS A 22 -11.08 -8.88 -15.02
N ASP A 23 -10.71 -9.17 -13.78
CA ASP A 23 -9.85 -8.31 -12.96
C ASP A 23 -8.35 -8.59 -13.15
N LEU A 24 -7.99 -9.74 -13.72
CA LEU A 24 -6.61 -10.17 -13.96
C LEU A 24 -6.11 -9.79 -15.36
N VAL A 25 -7.02 -9.47 -16.29
CA VAL A 25 -6.64 -9.06 -17.65
C VAL A 25 -6.02 -7.66 -17.66
N PRO A 26 -5.06 -7.38 -18.57
CA PRO A 26 -4.49 -6.05 -18.70
C PRO A 26 -5.55 -4.98 -18.96
N ILE A 27 -5.39 -3.82 -18.34
CA ILE A 27 -6.38 -2.74 -18.43
C ILE A 27 -6.38 -2.14 -19.86
N PRO A 28 -7.53 -2.13 -20.57
CA PRO A 28 -7.65 -1.53 -21.89
C PRO A 28 -7.45 -0.01 -21.82
N ILE A 29 -7.01 0.60 -22.94
CA ILE A 29 -6.63 2.03 -22.99
C ILE A 29 -7.76 2.95 -22.48
N ASP A 30 -9.02 2.64 -22.80
CA ASP A 30 -10.20 3.44 -22.45
C ASP A 30 -10.48 3.47 -20.94
N ARG A 31 -9.94 2.52 -20.18
CA ARG A 31 -10.10 2.44 -18.71
C ARG A 31 -8.92 3.03 -17.94
N ARG A 32 -7.90 3.55 -18.62
CA ARG A 32 -6.71 4.16 -18.01
C ARG A 32 -6.97 5.62 -17.66
N LYS A 33 -7.68 5.84 -16.55
CA LYS A 33 -8.09 7.19 -16.09
C LYS A 33 -7.05 7.90 -15.22
N TRP A 34 -5.98 7.21 -14.83
CA TRP A 34 -4.97 7.76 -13.93
C TRP A 34 -3.91 8.54 -14.72
N GLY A 35 -3.89 9.86 -14.54
CA GLY A 35 -2.88 10.75 -15.09
C GLY A 35 -1.80 11.11 -14.07
N PHE A 36 -0.82 11.91 -14.51
CA PHE A 36 0.27 12.41 -13.66
C PHE A 36 -0.21 13.14 -12.38
N PRO A 37 -1.29 13.96 -12.39
CA PRO A 37 -1.78 14.60 -11.17
C PRO A 37 -2.27 13.58 -10.13
N ALA A 38 -2.99 12.54 -10.56
CA ALA A 38 -3.48 11.50 -9.66
C ALA A 38 -2.32 10.75 -8.99
N TYR A 39 -1.22 10.54 -9.72
CA TYR A 39 -0.01 9.95 -9.17
C TYR A 39 0.64 10.81 -8.08
N LEU A 40 0.78 12.13 -8.32
CA LEU A 40 1.32 13.05 -7.32
C LEU A 40 0.45 13.10 -6.06
N TRP A 41 -0.87 13.18 -6.22
CA TRP A 41 -1.80 13.21 -5.10
C TRP A 41 -1.75 11.92 -4.28
N TYR A 42 -1.69 10.76 -4.95
CA TYR A 42 -1.58 9.47 -4.28
C TYR A 42 -0.34 9.42 -3.38
N TRP A 43 0.84 9.74 -3.90
CA TRP A 43 2.08 9.70 -3.13
C TRP A 43 2.15 10.79 -2.06
N GLY A 44 1.60 11.98 -2.35
CA GLY A 44 1.47 13.06 -1.38
C GLY A 44 0.66 12.65 -0.15
N ILE A 45 -0.53 12.08 -0.35
CA ILE A 45 -1.40 11.61 0.74
C ILE A 45 -0.72 10.49 1.54
N THR A 46 -0.06 9.54 0.87
CA THR A 46 0.64 8.45 1.59
C THR A 46 1.80 8.95 2.45
N SER A 47 2.43 10.07 2.08
CA SER A 47 3.51 10.68 2.85
C SER A 47 2.99 11.45 4.07
N LEU A 48 1.80 12.05 3.94
CA LEU A 48 1.09 12.77 5.00
C LEU A 48 0.36 11.81 5.95
N CYS A 49 1.11 10.95 6.63
CA CYS A 49 0.56 10.08 7.67
C CYS A 49 1.34 10.18 8.98
N ALA A 50 0.66 9.84 10.08
CA ALA A 50 1.20 9.94 11.44
C ALA A 50 2.49 9.12 11.65
N VAL A 51 2.63 7.99 10.95
CA VAL A 51 3.85 7.16 11.00
C VAL A 51 5.07 7.93 10.49
N THR A 52 4.95 8.62 9.35
CA THR A 52 6.05 9.39 8.77
C THR A 52 6.51 10.50 9.70
N TRP A 53 5.55 11.19 10.34
CA TRP A 53 5.87 12.25 11.30
C TRP A 53 6.52 11.70 12.58
N SER A 54 6.00 10.58 13.08
CA SER A 54 6.57 9.90 14.25
C SER A 54 8.01 9.44 14.00
N ALA A 55 8.32 8.93 12.80
CA ALA A 55 9.68 8.55 12.41
C ALA A 55 10.66 9.74 12.43
N GLY A 56 10.21 10.92 12.00
CA GLY A 56 10.99 12.16 12.11
C GLY A 56 11.24 12.56 13.57
N SER A 57 10.23 12.46 14.42
CA SER A 57 10.37 12.74 15.86
C SER A 57 11.33 11.76 16.56
N SER A 58 11.33 10.48 16.16
CA SER A 58 12.27 9.49 16.70
C SER A 58 13.72 9.82 16.39
N LEU A 59 14.02 10.32 15.18
CA LEU A 59 15.37 10.74 14.80
C LEU A 59 15.86 11.92 15.64
N LEU A 60 14.97 12.86 15.98
CA LEU A 60 15.30 13.99 16.85
C LEU A 60 15.51 13.53 18.30
N SER A 61 14.71 12.57 18.77
CA SER A 61 14.86 11.97 20.10
C SER A 61 16.18 11.21 20.28
N LEU A 62 16.82 10.76 19.19
CA LEU A 62 18.15 10.12 19.21
C LEU A 62 19.30 11.13 19.39
N GLY A 63 19.01 12.43 19.51
CA GLY A 63 20.01 13.46 19.76
C GLY A 63 20.67 14.03 18.49
N LEU A 64 20.15 13.72 17.30
CA LEU A 64 20.63 14.34 16.07
C LEU A 64 20.18 15.80 15.98
N ASN A 65 21.08 16.68 15.53
CA ASN A 65 20.72 18.05 15.20
C ASN A 65 19.72 18.06 14.03
N GLY A 66 18.69 18.92 14.09
CA GLY A 66 17.57 18.94 13.15
C GLY A 66 17.99 19.01 11.69
N ASN A 67 19.08 19.72 11.40
CA ASN A 67 19.63 19.85 10.05
C ASN A 67 20.17 18.51 9.50
N TYR A 68 20.87 17.72 10.32
CA TYR A 68 21.38 16.41 9.90
C TYR A 68 20.24 15.38 9.79
N ALA A 69 19.26 15.45 10.69
CA ALA A 69 18.08 14.57 10.64
C ALA A 69 17.29 14.80 9.33
N MET A 70 17.05 16.05 8.93
CA MET A 70 16.40 16.37 7.66
C MET A 70 17.21 15.86 6.46
N GLY A 71 18.54 16.04 6.46
CA GLY A 71 19.41 15.56 5.38
C GLY A 71 19.31 14.04 5.19
N ILE A 72 19.34 13.27 6.28
CA ILE A 72 19.23 11.81 6.23
C ILE A 72 17.86 11.37 5.71
N VAL A 73 16.78 12.00 6.17
CA VAL A 73 15.41 11.68 5.72
C VAL A 73 15.23 11.93 4.22
N VAL A 74 15.79 13.03 3.69
CA VAL A 74 15.72 13.33 2.26
C VAL A 74 16.49 12.30 1.44
N ILE A 75 17.71 11.94 1.86
CA ILE A 75 18.52 10.93 1.16
C ILE A 75 17.82 9.56 1.19
N ALA A 76 17.30 9.15 2.35
CA ALA A 76 16.58 7.89 2.49
C ALA A 76 15.36 7.85 1.56
N ASN A 77 14.54 8.91 1.53
CA ASN A 77 13.37 8.98 0.65
C ASN A 77 13.75 9.03 -0.83
N ALA A 78 14.86 9.65 -1.21
CA ALA A 78 15.35 9.64 -2.59
C ALA A 78 15.69 8.22 -3.06
N ILE A 79 16.40 7.44 -2.22
CA ILE A 79 16.74 6.04 -2.50
C ILE A 79 15.47 5.19 -2.64
N ILE A 80 14.53 5.34 -1.69
CA ILE A 80 13.25 4.62 -1.72
C ILE A 80 12.45 4.97 -2.98
N SER A 81 12.44 6.25 -3.38
CA SER A 81 11.73 6.71 -4.57
C SER A 81 12.27 6.09 -5.85
N ILE A 82 13.60 5.95 -5.97
CA ILE A 82 14.24 5.27 -7.11
C ILE A 82 13.82 3.79 -7.14
N ALA A 83 13.90 3.11 -6.00
CA ALA A 83 13.49 1.70 -5.91
C ALA A 83 11.99 1.52 -6.24
N ALA A 84 11.13 2.41 -5.77
CA ALA A 84 9.71 2.40 -6.07
C ALA A 84 9.42 2.64 -7.57
N ALA A 85 10.14 3.58 -8.20
CA ALA A 85 10.01 3.86 -9.62
C ALA A 85 10.41 2.66 -10.50
N LEU A 86 11.51 1.97 -10.15
CA LEU A 86 11.95 0.75 -10.84
C LEU A 86 10.90 -0.37 -10.72
N ASN A 87 10.30 -0.54 -9.55
CA ASN A 87 9.21 -1.51 -9.35
C ASN A 87 7.95 -1.11 -10.15
N GLY A 88 7.62 0.18 -10.19
CA GLY A 88 6.46 0.72 -10.90
C GLY A 88 6.56 0.65 -12.43
N TYR A 89 7.78 0.59 -12.98
CA TYR A 89 8.01 0.55 -14.43
C TYR A 89 7.31 -0.63 -15.10
N TYR A 90 7.41 -1.83 -14.54
CA TYR A 90 6.78 -3.04 -15.10
C TYR A 90 5.25 -2.97 -15.05
N ALA A 91 4.70 -2.47 -13.93
CA ALA A 91 3.26 -2.29 -13.78
C ALA A 91 2.72 -1.25 -14.79
N SER A 92 3.47 -0.17 -15.03
CA SER A 92 3.10 0.89 -15.98
C SER A 92 3.22 0.44 -17.44
N ARG A 93 4.24 -0.34 -17.83
CA ARG A 93 4.39 -0.80 -19.22
C ARG A 93 3.37 -1.86 -19.59
N TYR A 94 3.20 -2.87 -18.74
CA TYR A 94 2.38 -4.05 -19.05
C TYR A 94 0.93 -3.93 -18.55
N HIS A 95 0.63 -2.93 -17.72
CA HIS A 95 -0.73 -2.67 -17.21
C HIS A 95 -1.35 -3.89 -16.52
N ILE A 96 -0.49 -4.68 -15.84
CA ILE A 96 -0.85 -5.88 -15.10
C ILE A 96 -0.81 -5.62 -13.60
N GLY A 97 -1.71 -6.28 -12.86
CA GLY A 97 -1.72 -6.23 -11.40
C GLY A 97 -0.55 -6.99 -10.76
N PHE A 98 -0.26 -6.67 -9.50
CA PHE A 98 0.80 -7.30 -8.71
C PHE A 98 0.66 -8.83 -8.63
N SER A 99 -0.56 -9.36 -8.52
CA SER A 99 -0.86 -10.79 -8.48
C SER A 99 -0.45 -11.53 -9.76
N VAL A 100 -0.50 -10.87 -10.92
CA VAL A 100 -0.04 -11.42 -12.20
C VAL A 100 1.48 -11.31 -12.29
N TYR A 101 2.06 -10.19 -11.85
CA TYR A 101 3.51 -9.98 -11.87
C TYR A 101 4.26 -11.03 -11.03
N GLN A 102 3.71 -11.43 -9.88
CA GLN A 102 4.30 -12.48 -9.04
C GLN A 102 4.38 -13.85 -9.72
N ARG A 103 3.57 -14.11 -10.76
CA ARG A 103 3.65 -15.37 -11.53
C ARG A 103 4.96 -15.48 -12.31
N VAL A 104 5.62 -14.36 -12.63
CA VAL A 104 6.93 -14.34 -13.32
C VAL A 104 8.04 -14.87 -12.39
N ILE A 105 7.93 -14.61 -11.08
CA ILE A 105 8.95 -14.98 -10.09
C ILE A 105 8.69 -16.37 -9.51
N PHE A 106 7.46 -16.64 -9.07
CA PHE A 106 7.11 -17.86 -8.33
C PHE A 106 6.35 -18.91 -9.17
N GLY A 107 6.10 -18.61 -10.45
CA GLY A 107 5.27 -19.45 -11.33
C GLY A 107 3.77 -19.34 -11.03
N ILE A 108 2.97 -20.06 -11.81
CA ILE A 108 1.50 -19.99 -11.74
C ILE A 108 0.98 -20.42 -10.37
N ARG A 109 1.43 -21.59 -9.88
CA ARG A 109 0.99 -22.15 -8.59
C ARG A 109 1.67 -21.49 -7.38
N GLY A 110 2.92 -21.05 -7.51
CA GLY A 110 3.67 -20.42 -6.42
C GLY A 110 3.30 -18.95 -6.17
N SER A 111 2.67 -18.27 -7.13
CA SER A 111 2.26 -16.86 -6.99
C SER A 111 1.38 -16.60 -5.76
N CYS A 112 0.59 -17.59 -5.32
CA CYS A 112 -0.28 -17.48 -4.15
C CYS A 112 0.51 -17.13 -2.87
N ILE A 113 1.70 -17.71 -2.68
CA ILE A 113 2.54 -17.44 -1.50
C ILE A 113 2.94 -15.96 -1.45
N GLY A 114 3.37 -15.43 -2.59
CA GLY A 114 3.73 -14.02 -2.71
C GLY A 114 2.55 -13.09 -2.45
N VAL A 115 1.36 -13.43 -2.94
CA VAL A 115 0.15 -12.63 -2.71
C VAL A 115 -0.22 -12.66 -1.23
N LEU A 116 -0.15 -13.82 -0.59
CA LEU A 116 -0.47 -13.99 0.83
C LEU A 116 0.45 -13.18 1.74
N ILE A 117 1.76 -13.22 1.52
CA ILE A 117 2.73 -12.44 2.30
C ILE A 117 2.41 -10.94 2.18
N ARG A 118 2.12 -10.46 0.96
CA ARG A 118 1.76 -9.06 0.73
C ARG A 118 0.42 -8.68 1.37
N ALA A 119 -0.54 -9.60 1.39
CA ALA A 119 -1.83 -9.40 2.03
C ALA A 119 -1.68 -9.28 3.56
N ILE A 120 -0.91 -10.17 4.19
CA ILE A 120 -0.59 -10.10 5.63
C ILE A 120 0.10 -8.78 5.97
N LEU A 121 1.11 -8.38 5.19
CA LEU A 121 1.80 -7.09 5.38
C LEU A 121 0.81 -5.92 5.32
N SER A 122 -0.17 -5.96 4.41
CA SER A 122 -1.18 -4.90 4.27
C SER A 122 -2.12 -4.83 5.47
N VAL A 123 -2.49 -5.98 6.05
CA VAL A 123 -3.30 -6.04 7.27
C VAL A 123 -2.54 -5.45 8.46
N VAL A 124 -1.27 -5.83 8.64
CA VAL A 124 -0.42 -5.29 9.70
C VAL A 124 -0.22 -3.78 9.54
N TRP A 125 0.00 -3.32 8.31
CA TRP A 125 0.14 -1.90 8.01
C TRP A 125 -1.14 -1.11 8.36
N PHE A 126 -2.30 -1.63 7.97
CA PHE A 126 -3.58 -1.02 8.29
C PHE A 126 -3.83 -0.97 9.81
N ALA A 127 -3.54 -2.05 10.54
CA ALA A 127 -3.68 -2.08 11.99
C ALA A 127 -2.80 -1.03 12.69
N SER A 128 -1.55 -0.87 12.24
CA SER A 128 -0.63 0.16 12.77
C SER A 128 -1.18 1.58 12.55
N GLN A 129 -1.70 1.87 11.36
CA GLN A 129 -2.30 3.17 11.04
C GLN A 129 -3.55 3.46 11.89
N ALA A 130 -4.40 2.44 12.10
CA ALA A 130 -5.59 2.57 12.93
C ALA A 130 -5.25 2.84 14.40
N TRP A 131 -4.22 2.16 14.93
CA TRP A 131 -3.77 2.37 16.31
C TRP A 131 -3.23 3.78 16.54
N LEU A 132 -2.40 4.31 15.63
CA LEU A 132 -1.91 5.69 15.74
C LEU A 132 -3.03 6.72 15.62
N GLY A 133 -4.05 6.44 14.80
CA GLY A 133 -5.25 7.28 14.69
C GLY A 133 -6.03 7.36 16.01
N ASP A 134 -6.20 6.22 16.68
CA ASP A 134 -6.89 6.13 17.98
C ASP A 134 -6.11 6.83 19.11
N PHE A 135 -4.78 6.70 19.10
CA PHE A 135 -3.92 7.41 20.04
C PHE A 135 -4.06 8.94 19.91
N ALA A 136 -4.09 9.44 18.66
CA ALA A 136 -4.25 10.86 18.39
C ALA A 136 -5.64 11.40 18.80
N SER A 137 -6.71 10.66 18.53
CA SER A 137 -8.07 11.06 18.90
C SER A 137 -8.25 11.08 20.43
N THR A 138 -7.76 10.06 21.13
CA THR A 138 -7.83 9.98 22.59
C THR A 138 -7.07 11.12 23.26
N LEU A 139 -5.86 11.44 22.78
CA LEU A 139 -5.07 12.54 23.29
C LEU A 139 -5.77 13.89 23.09
N PHE A 140 -6.43 14.09 21.94
CA PHE A 140 -7.19 15.31 21.66
C PHE A 140 -8.38 15.47 22.63
N CYS A 141 -9.13 14.39 22.88
CA CYS A 141 -10.25 14.39 23.83
C CYS A 141 -9.78 14.71 25.26
N LEU A 142 -8.69 14.08 25.71
CA LEU A 142 -8.13 14.32 27.05
C LEU A 142 -7.58 15.75 27.22
N ARG A 143 -6.98 16.32 26.16
CA ARG A 143 -6.48 17.68 26.20
C ARG A 143 -7.60 18.72 26.14
N GLY A 144 -8.67 18.44 25.38
CA GLY A 144 -9.89 19.25 25.37
C GLY A 144 -10.60 19.27 26.73
N ALA A 145 -10.63 18.14 27.45
CA ALA A 145 -11.23 18.03 28.78
C ALA A 145 -10.45 18.78 29.88
N ASN A 146 -9.15 19.05 29.69
CA ASN A 146 -8.34 19.83 30.65
C ASN A 146 -8.42 21.35 30.45
N HIS A 147 -9.12 21.81 29.40
CA HIS A 147 -9.31 23.24 29.10
C HIS A 147 -10.75 23.74 29.37
N ILE A 148 -11.58 22.92 30.02
CA ILE A 148 -12.93 23.25 30.53
C ILE A 148 -12.90 23.07 32.05
#